data_AF-A0A528FI04-F1
#
_entry.id   AF-A0A528FI04-F1
#
_cell.length_a   1.000
_cell.length_b   1.000
_cell.length_c   1.000
_cell.angle_alpha   90.00
_cell.angle_beta   90.00
_cell.angle_gamma   90.00
#
_symmetry.space_group_name_H-M   'P 1'
#
loop_
_entity.id
_entity.type
_entity.pdbx_description
1 polymer ?
#
loop_
_entity_poly.entity_id
_entity_poly.type
_entity_poly.pdbx_seq_one_letter_code
_entity_poly.pdbx_strand_id
1 'polypeptide(L)' 'HVGQPMTSCKAGVVRSGDKAEVTVTWPDGGTRVIRFQAGRPAGSNASGEFRYTREGSLSIIRVGVSERFEITDQWL' A
#
# COMPACT_ATOMS: atom_id res chain seq x y z
N HIS A 1 -8.98 -19.84 -5.07
CA HIS A 1 -7.70 -19.55 -5.74
C HIS A 1 -6.66 -19.21 -4.68
N VAL A 2 -5.69 -20.10 -4.52
CA VAL A 2 -4.49 -19.97 -3.67
C VAL A 2 -3.58 -18.89 -4.25
N GLY A 3 -2.83 -18.22 -3.38
CA GLY A 3 -1.91 -17.12 -3.69
C GLY A 3 -1.01 -17.43 -4.88
N GLN A 4 -1.41 -16.92 -6.05
CA GLN A 4 -0.50 -16.83 -7.19
C GLN A 4 0.66 -15.94 -6.75
N PRO A 5 1.92 -16.30 -7.10
CA PRO A 5 3.08 -15.50 -6.76
C PRO A 5 2.80 -14.08 -7.23
N MET A 6 2.92 -13.11 -6.31
CA MET A 6 2.67 -11.71 -6.63
C MET A 6 3.43 -11.40 -7.92
N THR A 7 2.72 -11.27 -9.04
CA THR A 7 3.35 -10.76 -10.26
C THR A 7 4.04 -9.48 -9.86
N SER A 8 5.31 -9.32 -10.22
CA SER A 8 6.13 -8.20 -9.77
C SER A 8 5.47 -6.89 -10.19
N CYS A 9 4.66 -6.33 -9.29
CA CYS A 9 4.05 -5.03 -9.49
C CYS A 9 5.17 -4.00 -9.38
N LYS A 10 5.13 -2.97 -10.23
CA LYS A 10 6.05 -1.84 -10.05
C LYS A 10 5.55 -1.02 -8.87
N ALA A 11 6.41 -0.84 -7.87
CA ALA A 11 6.11 0.00 -6.72
C ALA A 11 7.08 1.18 -6.68
N GLY A 12 6.57 2.37 -6.38
CA GLY A 12 7.35 3.58 -6.18
C GLY A 12 6.87 4.33 -4.95
N VAL A 13 7.76 5.12 -4.34
CA VAL A 13 7.40 5.99 -3.23
C VAL A 13 7.82 7.43 -3.53
N VAL A 14 6.90 8.35 -3.26
CA VAL A 14 7.17 9.78 -3.23
C VAL A 14 7.03 10.27 -1.79
N ARG A 15 8.04 10.95 -1.27
CA ARG A 15 8.04 11.51 0.09
C ARG A 15 7.98 13.03 0.05
N SER A 16 7.22 13.61 0.97
CA SER A 16 7.10 15.06 1.14
C SER A 16 6.84 15.38 2.62
N GLY A 17 7.89 15.78 3.34
CA GLY A 17 7.80 16.06 4.78
C GLY A 17 7.47 14.79 5.57
N ASP A 18 6.40 14.84 6.37
CA ASP A 18 5.88 13.70 7.13
C ASP A 18 4.93 12.80 6.31
N LYS A 19 4.74 13.10 5.02
CA LYS A 19 3.85 12.35 4.13
C LYS A 19 4.64 11.48 3.15
N ALA A 20 4.09 10.33 2.84
CA ALA A 20 4.56 9.50 1.74
C ALA A 20 3.38 8.95 0.93
N GLU A 21 3.55 8.83 -0.37
CA GLU A 21 2.61 8.14 -1.24
C GLU A 21 3.32 6.94 -1.88
N VAL A 22 2.84 5.74 -1.56
CA VAL A 22 3.28 4.50 -2.19
C VAL A 22 2.34 4.18 -3.34
N THR A 23 2.87 4.17 -4.56
CA THR A 23 2.11 3.82 -5.76
C THR A 23 2.48 2.42 -6.21
N VAL A 24 1.49 1.54 -6.27
CA VAL A 24 1.59 0.20 -6.83
C VAL A 24 0.93 0.20 -8.21
N THR A 25 1.65 -0.24 -9.23
CA THR A 25 1.16 -0.36 -10.61
C THR A 25 1.12 -1.83 -10.99
N TRP A 26 -0.06 -2.33 -11.34
CA TRP A 26 -0.24 -3.70 -11.82
C TRP A 26 0.10 -3.81 -13.32
N PRO A 27 0.39 -5.02 -13.83
CA PRO A 27 0.67 -5.22 -15.25
C PRO A 27 -0.47 -4.82 -16.20
N ASP A 28 -1.71 -4.83 -15.71
CA ASP A 28 -2.91 -4.41 -16.46
C ASP A 28 -3.05 -2.89 -16.58
N GLY A 29 -2.14 -2.12 -15.97
CA GLY A 29 -2.15 -0.66 -15.96
C GLY A 29 -2.99 -0.04 -14.84
N GLY A 30 -3.65 -0.84 -14.01
CA GLY A 30 -4.29 -0.35 -12.80
C GLY A 30 -3.26 0.23 -11.82
N THR A 31 -3.70 1.15 -10.98
CA THR A 31 -2.85 1.70 -9.91
C THR A 31 -3.56 1.78 -8.56
N ARG A 32 -2.78 1.53 -7.51
CA ARG A 32 -3.15 1.85 -6.13
C ARG A 32 -2.19 2.89 -5.61
N VAL A 33 -2.74 3.97 -5.06
CA VAL A 33 -1.99 4.94 -4.25
C VAL A 33 -2.37 4.72 -2.80
N ILE A 34 -1.39 4.45 -1.95
CA ILE A 34 -1.52 4.35 -0.51
C ILE A 34 -0.83 5.56 0.10
N ARG A 35 -1.59 6.34 0.86
CA ARG A 35 -1.09 7.55 1.52
C ARG A 35 -0.66 7.20 2.92
N PHE A 36 0.46 7.78 3.32
CA PHE A 36 1.01 7.72 4.66
C PHE A 36 1.17 9.11 5.22
N GLN A 37 0.97 9.23 6.52
CA GLN A 37 1.24 10.42 7.30
C GLN A 37 1.90 10.02 8.62
N ALA A 38 3.01 10.68 8.96
CA ALA A 38 3.83 10.37 10.13
C ALA A 38 4.18 8.87 10.24
N GLY A 39 4.55 8.25 9.11
CA GLY A 39 4.92 6.84 9.02
C GLY A 39 3.76 5.84 9.16
N ARG A 40 2.50 6.30 9.17
CA ARG A 40 1.31 5.44 9.34
C ARG A 40 0.40 5.48 8.12
N PRO A 41 -0.24 4.35 7.75
CA PRO A 41 -1.23 4.35 6.67
C PRO A 41 -2.39 5.31 6.99
N ALA A 42 -2.67 6.22 6.06
CA ALA A 42 -3.69 7.26 6.19
C ALA A 42 -4.88 7.05 5.24
N GLY A 43 -4.70 6.29 4.16
CA GLY A 43 -5.79 5.96 3.24
C GLY A 43 -5.30 5.48 1.87
N SER A 44 -6.23 5.32 0.94
CA SER A 44 -5.91 5.00 -0.46
C SER A 44 -6.69 5.85 -1.45
N ASN A 45 -6.40 5.73 -2.75
CA ASN A 45 -7.22 6.30 -3.83
C ASN A 45 -8.45 5.44 -4.20
N ALA A 46 -8.73 4.35 -3.48
CA ALA A 46 -9.93 3.54 -3.67
C ALA A 46 -11.12 4.07 -2.86
N SER A 47 -12.33 3.81 -3.34
CA SER A 47 -13.57 3.99 -2.56
C SER A 47 -13.84 2.84 -1.56
N GLY A 48 -13.09 1.74 -1.66
CA GLY A 48 -13.22 0.59 -0.76
C GLY A 48 -12.76 0.92 0.66
N GLU A 49 -13.29 0.17 1.62
CA GLU A 49 -12.91 0.30 3.03
C GLU A 49 -11.40 0.13 3.21
N PHE A 50 -10.81 1.01 4.02
CA PHE A 50 -9.38 1.03 4.30
C PHE A 50 -9.14 0.60 5.74
N ARG A 51 -8.47 -0.54 5.93
CA ARG A 51 -8.08 -1.04 7.25
C ARG A 51 -6.61 -1.37 7.26
N TYR A 52 -5.96 -1.26 8.41
CA TYR A 52 -4.59 -1.72 8.55
C TYR A 52 -4.29 -2.23 9.96
N THR A 53 -3.28 -3.09 10.04
CA THR A 53 -2.62 -3.49 11.28
C THR A 53 -1.12 -3.20 11.16
N ARG A 54 -0.44 -3.12 12.31
CA ARG A 54 1.01 -2.88 12.40
C ARG A 54 1.66 -4.05 13.11
N GLU A 55 2.72 -4.58 12.52
CA GLU A 55 3.60 -5.59 13.12
C GLU A 55 5.02 -5.04 13.13
N GLY A 56 5.39 -4.35 14.22
CA GLY A 56 6.66 -3.63 14.30
C GLY A 56 6.76 -2.50 13.27
N SER A 57 7.69 -2.67 12.32
CA SER A 57 7.92 -1.76 11.19
C SER A 57 7.16 -2.16 9.91
N LEU A 58 6.33 -3.20 9.95
CA LEU A 58 5.50 -3.63 8.85
C LEU A 58 4.08 -3.09 9.01
N SER A 59 3.57 -2.44 7.96
CA SER A 59 2.16 -2.07 7.83
C SER A 59 1.45 -3.06 6.91
N ILE A 60 0.46 -3.78 7.44
CA ILE A 60 -0.40 -4.68 6.67
C ILE A 60 -1.71 -3.94 6.40
N ILE A 61 -1.94 -3.58 5.15
CA ILE A 61 -3.04 -2.72 4.72
C ILE A 61 -4.01 -3.55 3.89
N ARG A 62 -5.30 -3.38 4.11
CA ARG A 62 -6.39 -3.97 3.33
C ARG A 62 -7.25 -2.88 2.73
N VAL A 63 -7.54 -3.01 1.45
CA VAL A 63 -8.41 -2.11 0.70
C VAL A 63 -9.53 -2.92 0.08
N GLY A 64 -10.77 -2.58 0.43
CA GLY A 64 -11.94 -3.36 0.03
C GLY A 64 -11.87 -4.81 0.52
N VAL A 65 -12.37 -5.73 -0.31
CA VAL A 65 -12.52 -7.15 0.04
C VAL A 65 -11.30 -8.02 -0.29
N SER A 66 -10.47 -7.59 -1.24
CA SER A 66 -9.48 -8.47 -1.88
C SER A 66 -8.05 -7.95 -1.85
N GLU A 67 -7.83 -6.64 -1.72
CA GLU A 67 -6.49 -6.08 -1.83
C GLU A 67 -5.77 -6.10 -0.48
N ARG A 68 -4.52 -6.57 -0.48
CA ARG A 68 -3.62 -6.57 0.66
C ARG A 68 -2.26 -6.02 0.24
N PHE A 69 -1.71 -5.11 1.05
CA PHE A 69 -0.40 -4.52 0.84
C PHE A 69 0.43 -4.63 2.11
N GLU A 70 1.72 -4.89 1.93
CA GLU A 70 2.70 -5.04 2.99
C GLU A 70 3.81 -4.03 2.73
N ILE A 71 3.85 -2.97 3.53
CA ILE A 71 4.76 -1.83 3.35
C ILE A 71 5.58 -1.67 4.62
N THR A 72 6.90 -1.73 4.47
CA THR A 72 7.84 -1.55 5.58
C THR A 72 8.16 -0.07 5.79
N ASP A 73 8.50 0.30 7.02
CA ASP A 73 8.89 1.67 7.35
C ASP A 73 10.15 2.14 6.59
N GLN A 74 10.97 1.22 6.08
CA GLN A 74 12.10 1.55 5.19
C GLN A 74 11.66 2.22 3.88
N TRP A 75 10.42 1.96 3.46
CA TRP A 75 9.79 2.61 2.31
C TRP A 75 9.16 3.96 2.63
N LEU A 76 9.01 4.33 3.91
CA LEU A 76 8.36 5.57 4.38
C LEU A 76 9.39 6.60 4.84
#